data_AF-A0A1Y3CII3-F1
#
_entry.id   AF-A0A1Y3CII3-F1
#
_cell.length_a   1.000
_cell.length_b   1.000
_cell.length_c   1.000
_cell.angle_alpha   90.00
_cell.angle_beta   90.00
_cell.angle_gamma   90.00
#
_symmetry.space_group_name_H-M   'P 1'
#
loop_
_entity.id
_entity.type
_entity.pdbx_description
1 polymer ?
#
loop_
_entity_poly.entity_id
_entity_poly.type
_entity_poly.pdbx_seq_one_letter_code
_entity_poly.pdbx_strand_id
1 'polypeptide(L)'
;MSMVRYTRKELNENFSDKQDAEIKRLLAKGTVPDEQLDLSDIPEITDWSNAIRHGQFYRPVKQQTSVRLDADVLAWLKTQGKGYQTRMNKILREAMLKDLKNH
;
A
#
# COMPACT_ATOMS: atom_id res chain seq x y z
N MET A 1 -4.21 3.75 -23.94
CA MET A 1 -5.26 3.46 -22.93
C MET A 1 -5.24 4.57 -21.89
N SER A 2 -6.37 5.27 -21.70
CA SER A 2 -6.50 6.35 -20.70
C SER A 2 -6.66 5.75 -19.30
N MET A 3 -5.82 6.15 -18.36
CA MET A 3 -5.90 5.68 -16.97
C MET A 3 -6.94 6.51 -16.22
N VAL A 4 -8.11 5.93 -15.99
CA VAL A 4 -9.18 6.59 -15.22
C VAL A 4 -8.78 6.60 -13.75
N ARG A 5 -8.65 7.79 -13.16
CA ARG A 5 -8.36 7.99 -11.75
C ARG A 5 -9.65 8.43 -11.06
N TYR A 6 -10.12 7.62 -10.11
CA TYR A 6 -11.22 8.00 -9.23
C TYR A 6 -10.68 8.36 -7.86
N THR A 7 -11.21 9.42 -7.26
CA THR A 7 -10.97 9.73 -5.84
C THR A 7 -11.90 8.91 -4.95
N ARG A 8 -11.50 8.68 -3.69
CA ARG A 8 -12.33 7.93 -2.72
C ARG A 8 -13.72 8.55 -2.53
N LYS A 9 -13.84 9.87 -2.66
CA LYS A 9 -15.10 10.59 -2.54
C LYS A 9 -16.02 10.31 -3.74
N GLU A 10 -15.49 10.37 -4.96
CA GLU A 10 -16.23 10.06 -6.19
C GLU A 10 -16.66 8.59 -6.27
N LEU A 11 -15.84 7.67 -5.74
CA LEU A 11 -16.22 6.25 -5.61
C LEU A 11 -17.32 6.02 -4.56
N ASN A 12 -17.51 6.93 -3.60
CA ASN A 12 -18.56 6.76 -2.59
C ASN A 12 -19.89 7.39 -3.04
N GLU A 13 -19.81 8.54 -3.72
CA GLU A 13 -20.98 9.25 -4.27
C GLU A 13 -21.70 8.44 -5.36
N ASN A 14 -20.97 7.71 -6.20
CA ASN A 14 -21.56 6.92 -7.29
C ASN A 14 -22.29 5.64 -6.82
N PHE A 15 -22.15 5.28 -5.56
CA PHE A 15 -22.58 3.99 -5.05
C PHE A 15 -23.61 4.09 -3.90
N SER A 16 -23.76 5.23 -3.23
CA SER A 16 -24.57 5.31 -2.00
C SER A 16 -26.07 5.00 -2.18
N ASP A 17 -26.85 5.83 -2.88
CA ASP A 17 -28.31 5.75 -2.78
C ASP A 17 -28.92 4.46 -3.36
N LYS A 18 -28.36 3.97 -4.47
CA LYS A 18 -28.82 2.74 -5.12
C LYS A 18 -28.42 1.50 -4.34
N GLN A 19 -27.22 1.47 -3.75
CA GLN A 19 -26.80 0.37 -2.89
C GLN A 19 -27.60 0.35 -1.61
N ASP A 20 -27.82 1.50 -0.97
CA ASP A 20 -28.61 1.59 0.25
C ASP A 20 -30.05 1.12 0.05
N ALA A 21 -30.65 1.47 -1.10
CA ALA A 21 -31.97 0.97 -1.48
C ALA A 21 -31.97 -0.55 -1.74
N GLU A 22 -30.92 -1.08 -2.37
CA GLU A 22 -30.80 -2.52 -2.64
C GLU A 22 -30.56 -3.33 -1.36
N ILE A 23 -29.70 -2.85 -0.46
CA ILE A 23 -29.47 -3.44 0.87
C ILE A 23 -30.79 -3.48 1.64
N LYS A 24 -31.56 -2.38 1.66
CA LYS A 24 -32.88 -2.35 2.30
C LYS A 24 -33.86 -3.34 1.67
N ARG A 25 -33.87 -3.49 0.35
CA ARG A 25 -34.69 -4.49 -0.35
C ARG A 25 -34.31 -5.91 0.00
N LEU A 26 -33.01 -6.21 0.08
CA LEU A 26 -32.51 -7.54 0.46
C LEU A 26 -32.86 -7.86 1.92
N LEU A 27 -32.67 -6.91 2.84
CA LEU A 27 -33.07 -7.06 4.25
C LEU A 27 -34.58 -7.28 4.38
N ALA A 28 -35.40 -6.59 3.59
CA ALA A 28 -36.86 -6.77 3.59
C ALA A 28 -37.33 -8.13 3.05
N LYS A 29 -36.52 -8.81 2.21
CA LYS A 29 -36.80 -10.18 1.74
C LYS A 29 -36.53 -11.24 2.83
N GLY A 30 -35.97 -10.84 3.96
CA GLY A 30 -35.64 -11.71 5.09
C GLY A 30 -34.14 -12.00 5.16
N THR A 31 -33.63 -12.15 6.38
CA THR A 31 -32.25 -12.57 6.64
C THR A 31 -32.17 -14.09 6.54
N VAL A 32 -31.34 -14.59 5.63
CA VAL A 32 -31.00 -16.02 5.58
C VAL A 32 -30.08 -16.32 6.77
N PRO A 33 -30.37 -17.31 7.62
CA PRO A 33 -29.44 -17.73 8.67
C PRO A 33 -28.10 -18.16 8.08
N ASP A 34 -26.99 -17.88 8.79
CA ASP A 34 -25.63 -18.18 8.32
C ASP A 34 -25.46 -19.65 7.90
N GLU A 35 -26.16 -20.58 8.56
CA GLU A 35 -26.16 -22.02 8.29
C GLU A 35 -26.74 -22.40 6.91
N GLN A 36 -27.54 -21.52 6.31
CA GLN A 36 -28.16 -21.72 4.99
C GLN A 36 -27.41 -20.97 3.88
N LEU A 37 -26.31 -20.27 4.21
CA LEU A 37 -25.48 -19.62 3.21
C LEU A 37 -24.65 -20.66 2.46
N ASP A 38 -24.83 -20.69 1.14
CA ASP A 38 -23.97 -21.48 0.28
C ASP A 38 -22.61 -20.79 0.15
N LEU A 39 -21.56 -21.46 0.62
CA LEU A 39 -20.16 -21.01 0.56
C LEU A 39 -19.33 -21.88 -0.41
N SER A 40 -19.99 -22.66 -1.27
CA SER A 40 -19.30 -23.57 -2.20
C SER A 40 -18.37 -22.87 -3.18
N ASP A 41 -18.64 -21.60 -3.50
CA ASP A 41 -17.83 -20.76 -4.38
C ASP A 41 -16.64 -20.10 -3.67
N ILE A 42 -16.73 -19.89 -2.35
CA ILE A 42 -15.71 -19.22 -1.54
C ILE A 42 -15.50 -20.03 -0.25
N PRO A 43 -14.71 -21.12 -0.30
CA PRO A 43 -14.42 -21.92 0.87
C PRO A 43 -13.61 -21.13 1.90
N GLU A 44 -13.82 -21.43 3.18
CA GLU A 44 -13.10 -20.79 4.27
C GLU A 44 -11.60 -21.11 4.23
N ILE A 45 -10.75 -20.09 4.42
CA ILE A 45 -9.30 -20.26 4.49
C ILE A 45 -8.92 -20.69 5.92
N THR A 46 -8.65 -21.98 6.09
CA THR A 46 -8.18 -22.54 7.37
C THR A 46 -6.66 -22.44 7.55
N ASP A 47 -5.89 -22.50 6.45
CA ASP A 47 -4.43 -22.42 6.47
C ASP A 47 -3.91 -21.04 6.07
N TRP A 48 -3.29 -20.35 7.03
CA TRP A 48 -2.70 -19.02 6.87
C TRP A 48 -1.17 -19.05 6.75
N SER A 49 -0.56 -20.23 6.56
CA SER A 49 0.90 -20.39 6.51
C SER A 49 1.53 -19.67 5.32
N ASN A 50 0.84 -19.66 4.17
CA ASN A 50 1.25 -18.96 2.95
C ASN A 50 0.67 -17.55 2.83
N ALA A 51 -0.05 -17.08 3.84
CA ALA A 51 -0.54 -15.71 3.84
C ALA A 51 0.65 -14.74 3.86
N ILE A 52 0.67 -13.80 2.93
CA ILE A 52 1.70 -12.76 2.88
C ILE A 52 1.50 -11.84 4.10
N ARG A 53 2.12 -12.19 5.22
CA ARG A 53 2.10 -11.35 6.42
C ARG A 53 2.99 -10.13 6.20
N HIS A 54 2.41 -8.96 6.44
CA HIS A 54 3.04 -7.68 6.76
C HIS A 54 4.49 -7.47 6.25
N GLY A 55 4.63 -6.76 5.15
CA GLY A 55 5.93 -6.29 4.64
C GLY A 55 5.87 -5.80 3.20
N GLN A 56 5.05 -6.45 2.37
CA GLN A 56 4.91 -6.10 0.95
C GLN A 56 4.37 -4.68 0.72
N PHE A 57 3.59 -4.15 1.68
CA PHE A 57 3.03 -2.80 1.62
C PHE A 57 3.80 -1.77 2.44
N TYR A 58 4.92 -2.13 3.07
CA TYR A 58 5.74 -1.15 3.78
C TYR A 58 6.38 -0.19 2.77
N ARG A 59 5.90 1.06 2.76
CA ARG A 59 6.50 2.15 2.01
C ARG A 59 7.21 3.07 3.00
N PRO A 60 8.55 3.13 2.99
CA PRO A 60 9.28 4.08 3.81
C PRO A 60 8.79 5.50 3.49
N VAL A 61 8.27 6.19 4.50
CA VAL A 61 7.86 7.59 4.36
C VAL A 61 9.12 8.43 4.24
N LYS A 62 9.31 9.07 3.08
CA LYS A 62 10.44 9.98 2.86
C LYS A 62 10.10 11.30 3.51
N GLN A 63 10.93 11.75 4.44
CA GLN A 63 10.83 13.09 5.01
C GLN A 63 11.69 14.06 4.18
N GLN A 64 11.10 15.18 3.78
CA GLN A 64 11.84 16.25 3.12
C GLN A 64 12.62 17.02 4.19
N THR A 65 13.95 16.85 4.20
CA THR A 65 14.85 17.58 5.09
C THR A 65 15.90 18.33 4.27
N SER A 66 16.43 19.43 4.82
CA SER A 66 17.54 20.18 4.23
C SER A 66 18.83 19.75 4.94
N VAL A 67 19.70 19.03 4.21
CA VAL A 67 21.00 18.57 4.70
C VAL A 67 22.09 19.20 3.86
N ARG A 68 23.17 19.66 4.50
CA ARG A 68 24.37 20.12 3.80
C ARG A 68 25.26 18.92 3.52
N LEU A 69 25.73 18.82 2.28
CA LEU A 69 26.65 17.78 1.81
C LEU A 69 27.86 18.46 1.20
N ASP A 70 29.02 17.81 1.32
CA ASP A 70 30.23 18.30 0.70
C ASP A 70 30.11 18.33 -0.84
N ALA A 71 30.77 19.31 -1.44
CA ALA A 71 30.63 19.59 -2.86
C ALA A 71 31.18 18.46 -3.75
N ASP A 72 32.23 17.80 -3.30
CA ASP A 72 32.87 16.64 -3.94
C ASP A 72 31.99 15.39 -3.88
N VAL A 73 31.37 15.11 -2.73
CA VAL A 73 30.41 14.00 -2.56
C VAL A 73 29.20 14.21 -3.46
N LEU A 74 28.69 15.44 -3.52
CA LEU A 74 27.57 15.78 -4.41
C LEU A 74 27.97 15.66 -5.90
N ALA A 75 29.17 16.10 -6.26
CA ALA A 75 29.69 15.97 -7.62
C ALA A 75 29.82 14.49 -8.02
N TRP A 76 30.41 13.66 -7.16
CA TRP A 76 30.54 12.22 -7.37
C TRP A 76 29.18 11.52 -7.51
N LEU A 77 28.19 11.85 -6.68
CA LEU A 77 26.84 11.28 -6.81
C LEU A 77 26.15 11.67 -8.12
N LYS A 78 26.44 12.87 -8.65
CA LYS A 78 25.91 13.37 -9.92
C LYS A 78 26.59 12.75 -11.14
N THR A 79 27.85 12.32 -11.06
CA THR A 79 28.55 11.68 -12.20
C THR A 79 27.85 10.39 -12.64
N GLN A 80 27.17 9.71 -11.71
CA GLN A 80 26.41 8.49 -11.99
C GLN A 80 25.06 8.74 -12.69
N GLY A 81 24.77 9.98 -13.09
CA GLY A 81 23.58 10.35 -13.87
C GLY A 81 22.34 10.70 -13.03
N LYS A 82 21.17 10.61 -13.66
CA LYS A 82 19.88 10.94 -13.03
C LYS A 82 19.57 9.98 -11.87
N GLY A 83 18.87 10.48 -10.84
CA GLY A 83 18.47 9.67 -9.68
C GLY A 83 19.46 9.65 -8.52
N TYR A 84 20.43 10.58 -8.49
CA TYR A 84 21.42 10.67 -7.42
C TYR A 84 20.81 10.78 -6.01
N GLN A 85 19.67 11.47 -5.85
CA GLN A 85 18.95 11.57 -4.57
C GLN A 85 18.42 10.20 -4.08
N THR A 86 17.91 9.37 -4.98
CA THR A 86 17.45 8.01 -4.64
C THR A 86 18.63 7.12 -4.24
N ARG A 87 19.76 7.22 -4.94
CA ARG A 87 20.99 6.48 -4.61
C ARG A 87 21.56 6.92 -3.27
N MET A 88 21.60 8.23 -3.00
CA MET A 88 22.02 8.79 -1.73
C MET A 88 21.23 8.19 -0.57
N ASN A 89 19.90 8.15 -0.67
CA ASN A 89 19.06 7.54 0.36
C ASN A 89 19.33 6.02 0.52
N LYS A 90 19.61 5.30 -0.58
CA LYS A 90 19.98 3.89 -0.54
C LYS A 90 21.30 3.67 0.23
N ILE A 91 22.34 4.46 -0.07
CA ILE A 91 23.64 4.40 0.60
C ILE A 91 23.49 4.67 2.10
N LEU A 92 22.75 5.72 2.47
CA LEU A 92 22.50 6.06 3.87
C LEU A 92 21.78 4.94 4.61
N ARG A 93 20.79 4.30 3.97
CA ARG A 93 20.07 3.15 4.54
C ARG A 93 20.99 1.95 4.74
N GLU A 94 21.84 1.63 3.77
CA GLU A 94 22.79 0.52 3.87
C GLU A 94 23.80 0.76 5.00
N ALA A 95 24.32 1.98 5.13
CA ALA A 95 25.21 2.37 6.23
C ALA A 95 24.52 2.22 7.60
N MET A 96 23.29 2.73 7.73
CA MET A 96 22.48 2.61 8.95
C MET A 96 22.24 1.14 9.34
N LEU A 97 21.83 0.29 8.37
CA LEU A 97 21.58 -1.12 8.63
C LEU A 97 22.86 -1.89 8.99
N LYS A 98 24.01 -1.49 8.43
CA LYS A 98 25.31 -2.08 8.79
C LYS A 98 25.71 -1.73 10.21
N ASP A 99 25.51 -0.48 10.63
CA ASP A 99 25.80 -0.01 11.98
C ASP A 99 24.94 -0.72 13.03
N LEU A 100 23.64 -0.88 12.76
CA LEU A 100 22.70 -1.61 13.61
C LEU A 100 22.99 -3.11 13.73
N LYS A 101 23.71 -3.72 12.78
CA LYS A 101 24.11 -5.14 12.85
C LYS A 101 25.39 -5.38 13.66
N ASN A 102 26.17 -4.32 13.86
CA ASN A 102 27.45 -4.39 14.57
C ASN A 102 27.30 -4.06 16.07
N HIS A 103 26.08 -3.73 16.51
CA HIS A 103 25.67 -3.55 17.91
C HIS A 103 24.72 -4.67 18.30
#